data_AF-A0A2Z4RFY8-F1
#
_entry.id   AF-A0A2Z4RFY8-F1
#
_cell.length_a   1.000
_cell.length_b   1.000
_cell.length_c   1.000
_cell.angle_alpha   90.00
_cell.angle_beta   90.00
_cell.angle_gamma   90.00
#
_symmetry.space_group_name_H-M   'P 1'
#
loop_
_entity.id
_entity.type
_entity.pdbx_description
1 polymer ?
#
loop_
_entity_poly.entity_id
_entity_poly.type
_entity_poly.pdbx_seq_one_letter_code
_entity_poly.pdbx_strand_id
1 'polypeptide(L)'
;MNALNRLYIVSHPLRISRYGAHTSLSTAERIEIIEALTETLGTALTLLAQLKRSQQKLHNVSFLPVQQLFHRLVRANAGYVDFLTTAITDLGGHAENEALSQLNDIPEPGCFAECLTGISRGTRRLHAVDALLRDYCECAIAHKDSASRRFFEECTRQNASFLSLIEYHLIHEQLL
;
A
#
# COMPACT_ATOMS: atom_id res chain seq x y z
N MET A 1 7.99 -6.63 -39.44
CA MET A 1 7.60 -6.87 -38.04
C MET A 1 8.09 -5.70 -37.22
N ASN A 2 7.21 -4.78 -36.83
CA ASN A 2 7.55 -3.57 -36.09
C ASN A 2 7.02 -3.70 -34.66
N ALA A 3 7.90 -3.87 -33.68
CA ALA A 3 7.55 -3.78 -32.27
C ALA A 3 7.54 -2.30 -31.87
N LEU A 4 6.35 -1.82 -31.50
CA LEU A 4 6.09 -0.47 -31.01
C LEU A 4 6.87 -0.24 -29.70
N ASN A 5 7.86 0.64 -29.76
CA ASN A 5 8.42 1.33 -28.61
C ASN A 5 7.29 2.08 -27.89
N ARG A 6 6.74 1.49 -26.82
CA ARG A 6 5.98 2.25 -25.82
C ARG A 6 6.98 3.07 -25.02
N LEU A 7 7.14 4.32 -25.44
CA LEU A 7 7.81 5.35 -24.66
C LEU A 7 7.01 5.59 -23.38
N TYR A 8 7.41 4.93 -22.29
CA TYR A 8 7.03 5.33 -20.94
C TYR A 8 7.68 6.68 -20.66
N ILE A 9 6.91 7.74 -20.85
CA ILE A 9 7.25 9.06 -20.32
C ILE A 9 6.96 9.00 -18.83
N VAL A 10 7.93 8.51 -18.07
CA VAL A 10 7.93 8.65 -16.62
C VAL A 10 8.28 10.11 -16.34
N SER A 11 7.36 10.86 -15.74
CA SER A 11 7.49 12.30 -15.46
C SER A 11 8.56 12.64 -14.42
N HIS A 12 9.22 11.63 -13.83
CA HIS A 12 10.36 11.78 -12.92
C HIS A 12 11.35 10.64 -13.19
N PRO A 13 12.67 10.90 -13.30
CA PRO A 13 13.63 9.81 -13.40
C PRO A 13 13.58 9.01 -12.10
N LEU A 14 12.99 7.82 -12.13
CA LEU A 14 13.02 6.86 -11.02
C LEU A 14 14.48 6.63 -10.67
N ARG A 15 14.95 7.26 -9.59
CA ARG A 15 16.30 7.09 -9.09
C ARG A 15 16.33 5.74 -8.40
N ILE A 16 16.60 4.67 -9.14
CA ILE A 16 16.81 3.36 -8.53
C ILE A 16 18.26 3.26 -8.10
N SER A 17 18.47 3.07 -6.80
CA SER A 17 19.79 2.77 -6.26
C SER A 17 20.26 1.41 -6.80
N ARG A 18 21.48 1.38 -7.34
CA ARG A 18 22.13 0.12 -7.78
C ARG A 18 22.54 -0.77 -6.61
N TYR A 19 22.44 -0.28 -5.38
CA TYR A 19 22.79 -0.97 -4.14
C TYR A 19 21.57 -1.52 -3.38
N GLY A 20 20.36 -1.47 -3.97
CA GLY A 20 19.20 -2.20 -3.45
C GLY A 20 19.46 -3.71 -3.38
N ALA A 21 18.69 -4.42 -2.56
CA ALA A 21 18.84 -5.82 -2.22
C ALA A 21 19.21 -6.71 -3.41
N HIS A 22 20.09 -7.69 -3.18
CA HIS A 22 20.54 -8.73 -4.11
C HIS A 22 19.41 -9.69 -4.52
N THR A 23 18.33 -9.14 -5.06
CA THR A 23 17.27 -9.88 -5.75
C THR A 23 17.76 -10.21 -7.16
N SER A 24 17.31 -11.33 -7.73
CA SER A 24 17.65 -11.70 -9.11
C SER A 24 16.75 -10.98 -10.12
N LEU A 25 15.98 -9.98 -9.66
CA LEU A 25 15.08 -9.18 -10.47
C LEU A 25 15.87 -8.36 -11.48
N SER A 26 15.39 -8.34 -12.72
CA SER A 26 15.83 -7.41 -13.73
C SER A 26 15.52 -5.97 -13.31
N THR A 27 16.20 -5.01 -13.92
CA THR A 27 15.91 -3.58 -13.69
C THR A 27 14.46 -3.22 -14.04
N ALA A 28 13.89 -3.84 -15.09
CA ALA A 28 12.51 -3.59 -15.49
C ALA A 28 11.51 -4.09 -14.43
N GLU A 29 11.69 -5.32 -13.92
CA GLU A 29 10.84 -5.88 -12.86
C GLU A 29 10.95 -5.05 -11.58
N ARG A 30 12.17 -4.61 -11.19
CA ARG A 30 12.34 -3.73 -10.03
C ARG A 30 11.60 -2.40 -10.18
N ILE A 31 11.64 -1.78 -11.36
CA ILE A 31 10.89 -0.55 -11.65
C ILE A 31 9.40 -0.80 -11.44
N GLU A 32 8.86 -1.85 -12.06
CA GLU A 32 7.43 -2.15 -12.03
C GLU A 32 6.94 -2.45 -10.60
N ILE A 33 7.72 -3.20 -9.82
CA ILE A 33 7.38 -3.50 -8.42
C ILE A 33 7.48 -2.24 -7.55
N ILE A 34 8.51 -1.41 -7.75
CA ILE A 34 8.64 -0.14 -7.01
C ILE A 34 7.43 0.75 -7.31
N GLU A 35 7.03 0.88 -8.58
CA GLU A 35 5.85 1.67 -8.96
C GLU A 35 4.58 1.12 -8.27
N ALA A 36 4.36 -0.19 -8.31
CA ALA A 36 3.22 -0.83 -7.65
C ALA A 36 3.21 -0.62 -6.13
N LEU A 37 4.37 -0.75 -5.47
CA LEU A 37 4.50 -0.51 -4.03
C LEU A 37 4.34 0.98 -3.69
N THR A 38 4.81 1.90 -4.52
CA THR A 38 4.58 3.34 -4.38
C THR A 38 3.09 3.68 -4.47
N GLU A 39 2.36 3.12 -5.45
CA GLU A 39 0.91 3.32 -5.57
C GLU A 39 0.15 2.76 -4.34
N THR A 40 0.63 1.61 -3.85
CA THR A 40 0.11 0.97 -2.63
C THR A 40 0.37 1.84 -1.41
N LEU A 41 1.58 2.41 -1.28
CA LEU A 41 1.96 3.34 -0.23
C LEU A 41 1.07 4.58 -0.26
N GLY A 42 0.79 5.14 -1.43
CA GLY A 42 -0.14 6.26 -1.57
C GLY A 42 -1.56 5.96 -1.12
N THR A 43 -2.03 4.75 -1.43
CA THR A 43 -3.32 4.27 -0.93
C THR A 43 -3.31 4.13 0.59
N ALA A 44 -2.26 3.53 1.18
CA ALA A 44 -2.11 3.36 2.62
C ALA A 44 -2.03 4.70 3.37
N LEU A 45 -1.30 5.67 2.84
CA LEU A 45 -1.20 7.04 3.36
C LEU A 45 -2.55 7.76 3.31
N THR A 46 -3.29 7.62 2.21
CA THR A 46 -4.64 8.16 2.07
C THR A 46 -5.57 7.59 3.15
N LEU A 47 -5.53 6.27 3.34
CA LEU A 47 -6.28 5.59 4.41
C LEU A 47 -5.86 6.12 5.79
N LEU A 48 -4.57 6.36 6.02
CA LEU A 48 -4.05 6.79 7.32
C LEU A 48 -4.55 8.18 7.66
N ALA A 49 -4.54 9.09 6.69
CA ALA A 49 -5.09 10.44 6.84
C ALA A 49 -6.59 10.39 7.16
N GLN A 50 -7.38 9.59 6.44
CA GLN A 50 -8.82 9.43 6.68
C GLN A 50 -9.13 8.85 8.05
N LEU A 51 -8.39 7.83 8.48
CA LEU A 51 -8.54 7.19 9.79
C LEU A 51 -8.19 8.15 10.93
N LYS A 52 -7.07 8.89 10.83
CA LYS A 52 -6.67 9.90 11.83
C LYS A 52 -7.71 11.03 11.95
N ARG A 53 -8.23 11.53 10.83
CA ARG A 53 -9.30 12.54 10.82
C ARG A 53 -10.58 12.02 11.49
N SER A 54 -10.97 10.78 11.18
CA SER A 54 -12.14 10.14 11.77
C SER A 54 -11.96 9.96 13.28
N GLN A 55 -10.77 9.53 13.72
CA GLN A 55 -10.41 9.42 15.13
C GLN A 55 -10.52 10.77 15.87
N GLN A 56 -10.07 11.88 15.26
CA GLN A 56 -10.23 13.22 15.83
C GLN A 56 -11.71 13.61 15.98
N LYS A 57 -12.53 13.39 14.94
CA LYS A 57 -13.98 13.65 15.00
C LYS A 57 -14.69 12.81 16.08
N LEU A 58 -14.24 11.58 16.29
CA LEU A 58 -14.78 10.65 17.28
C LEU A 58 -14.36 10.95 18.72
N HIS A 59 -13.38 11.83 18.95
CA HIS A 59 -12.89 12.12 20.31
C HIS A 59 -13.98 12.65 21.24
N ASN A 60 -14.98 13.36 20.67
CA ASN A 60 -16.11 13.92 21.41
C ASN A 60 -17.29 12.93 21.57
N VAL A 61 -17.21 11.73 21.03
CA VAL A 61 -18.27 10.72 21.07
C VAL A 61 -18.00 9.75 22.23
N SER A 62 -18.99 9.49 23.08
CA SER A 62 -18.88 8.63 24.27
C SER A 62 -18.77 7.12 23.96
N PHE A 63 -18.75 6.73 22.69
CA PHE A 63 -18.74 5.33 22.28
C PHE A 63 -17.31 4.78 22.17
N LEU A 64 -16.76 4.39 23.32
CA LEU A 64 -15.42 3.85 23.49
C LEU A 64 -15.03 2.72 22.51
N PRO A 65 -15.91 1.74 22.17
CA PRO A 65 -15.54 0.67 21.26
C PRO A 65 -15.11 1.17 19.87
N VAL A 66 -15.81 2.17 19.32
CA VAL A 66 -15.46 2.77 18.02
C VAL A 66 -14.15 3.57 18.12
N GLN A 67 -13.93 4.31 19.20
CA GLN A 67 -12.65 5.01 19.42
C GLN A 67 -11.45 4.05 19.48
N GLN A 68 -11.61 2.90 20.16
CA GLN A 68 -10.57 1.87 20.24
C GLN A 68 -10.34 1.18 18.90
N LEU A 69 -11.39 1.00 18.09
CA LEU A 69 -11.26 0.47 16.74
C LEU A 69 -10.42 1.41 15.86
N PHE A 70 -10.76 2.70 15.81
CA PHE A 70 -10.02 3.66 15.00
C PHE A 70 -8.56 3.79 15.47
N HIS A 71 -8.28 3.73 16.77
CA HIS A 71 -6.90 3.66 17.27
C HIS A 71 -6.13 2.43 16.74
N ARG A 72 -6.76 1.25 16.78
CA ARG A 72 -6.15 0.00 16.27
C ARG A 72 -5.89 0.08 14.77
N LEU A 73 -6.84 0.59 13.99
CA LEU A 73 -6.70 0.77 12.55
C LEU A 73 -5.61 1.79 12.18
N VAL A 74 -5.55 2.93 12.88
CA VAL A 74 -4.48 3.93 12.68
C VAL A 74 -3.11 3.33 12.98
N ARG A 75 -2.98 2.58 14.08
CA ARG A 75 -1.72 1.93 14.45
C ARG A 75 -1.29 0.88 13.43
N ALA A 76 -2.23 0.02 13.00
CA ALA A 76 -1.96 -1.01 12.00
C ALA A 76 -1.56 -0.40 10.64
N ASN A 77 -2.28 0.64 10.20
CA ASN A 77 -1.98 1.30 8.93
C ASN A 77 -0.64 2.04 8.98
N ALA A 78 -0.29 2.68 10.10
CA ALA A 78 1.04 3.28 10.25
C ALA A 78 2.15 2.22 10.12
N GLY A 79 2.01 1.07 10.77
CA GLY A 79 2.97 -0.03 10.60
C GLY A 79 3.05 -0.58 9.18
N TYR A 80 1.92 -0.60 8.44
CA TYR A 80 1.91 -1.00 7.04
C TYR A 80 2.58 0.03 6.12
N VAL A 81 2.37 1.33 6.37
CA VAL A 81 3.08 2.43 5.70
C VAL A 81 4.59 2.33 5.92
N ASP A 82 5.03 2.08 7.16
CA ASP A 82 6.44 1.92 7.48
C ASP A 82 7.03 0.72 6.74
N PHE A 83 6.32 -0.41 6.73
CA PHE A 83 6.71 -1.60 5.97
C PHE A 83 6.88 -1.32 4.46
N LEU A 84 5.90 -0.66 3.84
CA LEU A 84 5.96 -0.33 2.40
C LEU A 84 7.13 0.60 2.09
N THR A 85 7.38 1.58 2.96
CA THR A 85 8.51 2.51 2.85
C THR A 85 9.85 1.75 2.88
N THR A 86 10.00 0.81 3.82
CA THR A 86 11.18 -0.06 3.88
C THR A 86 11.29 -0.96 2.64
N ALA A 87 10.20 -1.60 2.23
CA ALA A 87 10.19 -2.51 1.08
C ALA A 87 10.59 -1.80 -0.24
N ILE A 88 10.09 -0.57 -0.46
CA ILE A 88 10.49 0.27 -1.60
C ILE A 88 11.98 0.60 -1.52
N THR A 89 12.47 0.99 -0.35
CA THR A 89 13.87 1.35 -0.13
C THR A 89 14.80 0.15 -0.34
N ASP A 90 14.39 -1.03 0.11
CA ASP A 90 15.14 -2.28 -0.06
C ASP A 90 15.28 -2.66 -1.53
N LEU A 91 14.29 -2.35 -2.38
CA LEU A 91 14.40 -2.50 -3.84
C LEU A 91 15.22 -1.39 -4.52
N GLY A 92 15.63 -0.37 -3.76
CA GLY A 92 16.39 0.79 -4.24
C GLY A 92 15.52 1.97 -4.67
N GLY A 93 14.22 1.96 -4.40
CA GLY A 93 13.30 3.07 -4.64
C GLY A 93 13.41 4.19 -3.60
N HIS A 94 12.67 5.30 -3.81
CA HIS A 94 12.69 6.48 -2.94
C HIS A 94 11.26 6.84 -2.48
N ALA A 95 10.80 6.20 -1.40
CA ALA A 95 9.42 6.31 -0.92
C ALA A 95 9.03 7.70 -0.37
N GLU A 96 9.97 8.44 0.23
CA GLU A 96 9.66 9.65 1.00
C GLU A 96 9.11 10.83 0.16
N ASN A 97 9.64 11.06 -1.03
CA ASN A 97 9.23 12.20 -1.88
C ASN A 97 7.82 12.01 -2.46
N GLU A 98 7.47 10.79 -2.83
CA GLU A 98 6.18 10.45 -3.44
C GLU A 98 5.07 10.45 -2.38
N ALA A 99 5.37 9.93 -1.19
CA ALA A 99 4.49 9.99 -0.02
C ALA A 99 4.09 11.42 0.35
N LEU A 100 5.04 12.35 0.35
CA LEU A 100 4.80 13.76 0.68
C LEU A 100 3.95 14.47 -0.37
N SER A 101 4.18 14.21 -1.66
CA SER A 101 3.36 14.78 -2.74
C SER A 101 1.92 14.30 -2.64
N GLN A 102 1.70 13.00 -2.41
CA GLN A 102 0.37 12.42 -2.36
C GLN A 102 -0.42 12.84 -1.13
N LEU A 103 0.25 13.12 0.00
CA LEU A 103 -0.42 13.61 1.21
C LEU A 103 -1.09 14.99 1.01
N ASN A 104 -0.47 15.85 0.20
CA ASN A 104 -0.96 17.21 -0.04
C ASN A 104 -2.25 17.24 -0.86
N ASP A 105 -2.50 16.20 -1.67
CA ASP A 105 -3.64 16.13 -2.59
C ASP A 105 -4.85 15.37 -2.02
N ILE A 106 -4.80 14.89 -0.76
CA ILE A 106 -5.91 14.10 -0.18
C ILE A 106 -7.09 15.02 0.14
N PRO A 107 -8.23 14.90 -0.58
CA PRO A 107 -9.41 15.71 -0.31
C PRO A 107 -9.90 15.50 1.12
N GLU A 108 -10.37 16.56 1.75
CA GLU A 108 -10.97 16.46 3.08
C GLU A 108 -12.36 15.81 2.98
N PRO A 109 -12.62 14.69 3.67
CA PRO A 109 -13.95 14.11 3.70
C PRO A 109 -14.89 15.03 4.49
N GLY A 110 -15.97 15.47 3.85
CA GLY A 110 -17.01 16.33 4.40
C GLY A 110 -17.77 15.67 5.55
N CYS A 111 -17.87 14.35 5.57
CA CYS A 111 -18.58 13.60 6.61
C CYS A 111 -17.97 12.22 6.92
N PHE A 112 -18.46 11.57 7.98
CA PHE A 112 -18.01 10.23 8.38
C PHE A 112 -18.30 9.15 7.34
N ALA A 113 -19.43 9.23 6.64
CA ALA A 113 -19.79 8.28 5.59
C ALA A 113 -18.83 8.34 4.38
N GLU A 114 -18.33 9.53 4.05
CA GLU A 114 -17.30 9.70 3.02
C GLU A 114 -15.96 9.07 3.45
N CYS A 115 -15.61 9.13 4.74
CA CYS A 115 -14.46 8.41 5.27
C CYS A 115 -14.60 6.89 5.05
N LEU A 116 -15.77 6.31 5.38
CA LEU A 116 -16.01 4.88 5.19
C LEU A 116 -15.96 4.48 3.71
N THR A 117 -16.47 5.34 2.82
CA THR A 117 -16.40 5.14 1.37
C THR A 117 -14.95 5.19 0.87
N GLY A 118 -14.16 6.14 1.39
CA GLY A 118 -12.73 6.25 1.12
C GLY A 118 -11.96 5.02 1.58
N ILE A 119 -12.24 4.53 2.78
CA ILE A 119 -11.67 3.30 3.33
C ILE A 119 -11.99 2.12 2.42
N SER A 120 -13.27 1.93 2.08
CA SER A 120 -13.72 0.85 1.20
C SER A 120 -13.02 0.88 -0.17
N ARG A 121 -12.82 2.07 -0.74
CA ARG A 121 -12.10 2.24 -2.01
C ARG A 121 -10.63 1.87 -1.87
N GLY A 122 -9.97 2.28 -0.79
CA GLY A 122 -8.59 1.91 -0.51
C GLY A 122 -8.44 0.40 -0.31
N THR A 123 -9.33 -0.23 0.43
CA THR A 123 -9.37 -1.70 0.62
C THR A 123 -9.46 -2.44 -0.73
N ARG A 124 -10.33 -1.99 -1.65
CA ARG A 124 -10.41 -2.59 -3.00
C ARG A 124 -9.10 -2.47 -3.79
N ARG A 125 -8.40 -1.35 -3.66
CA ARG A 125 -7.08 -1.16 -4.31
C ARG A 125 -6.03 -2.10 -3.69
N LEU A 126 -6.02 -2.25 -2.38
CA LEU A 126 -5.14 -3.20 -1.69
C LEU A 126 -5.40 -4.66 -2.11
N HIS A 127 -6.66 -5.03 -2.35
CA HIS A 127 -7.00 -6.34 -2.93
C HIS A 127 -6.46 -6.55 -4.34
N ALA A 128 -6.45 -5.51 -5.18
CA ALA A 128 -5.89 -5.62 -6.53
C ALA A 128 -4.38 -5.88 -6.50
N VAL A 129 -3.67 -5.32 -5.50
CA VAL A 129 -2.23 -5.51 -5.32
C VAL A 129 -1.88 -6.96 -4.91
N ASP A 130 -2.77 -7.65 -4.19
CA ASP A 130 -2.53 -9.06 -3.82
C ASP A 130 -2.36 -9.98 -5.03
N ALA A 131 -3.14 -9.76 -6.10
CA ALA A 131 -3.02 -10.54 -7.32
C ALA A 131 -1.64 -10.32 -7.96
N LEU A 132 -1.21 -9.06 -8.07
CA LEU A 132 0.08 -8.69 -8.62
C LEU A 132 1.25 -9.31 -7.81
N LEU A 133 1.21 -9.21 -6.48
CA LEU A 133 2.25 -9.79 -5.62
C LEU A 133 2.33 -11.32 -5.72
N ARG A 134 1.19 -11.99 -5.91
CA ARG A 134 1.16 -13.45 -6.14
C ARG A 134 1.79 -13.83 -7.47
N ASP A 135 1.48 -13.13 -8.55
CA ASP A 135 2.07 -13.38 -9.87
C ASP A 135 3.61 -13.25 -9.81
N TYR A 136 4.12 -12.21 -9.13
CA TYR A 136 5.55 -12.04 -8.91
C TYR A 136 6.17 -13.14 -8.03
N CYS A 137 5.46 -13.61 -7.01
CA CYS A 137 5.90 -14.73 -6.19
C CYS A 137 6.01 -16.02 -7.01
N GLU A 138 5.03 -16.31 -7.86
CA GLU A 138 5.03 -17.47 -8.76
C GLU A 138 6.20 -17.39 -9.76
N CYS A 139 6.45 -16.22 -10.34
CA CYS A 139 7.62 -15.97 -11.18
C CYS A 139 8.93 -16.21 -10.42
N ALA A 140 9.06 -15.74 -9.18
CA ALA A 140 10.26 -15.98 -8.37
C ALA A 140 10.47 -17.47 -8.06
N ILE A 141 9.39 -18.23 -7.81
CA ILE A 141 9.44 -19.69 -7.63
C ILE A 141 9.93 -20.37 -8.92
N ALA A 142 9.38 -20.00 -10.07
CA ALA A 142 9.76 -20.58 -11.37
C ALA A 142 11.25 -20.37 -11.68
N HIS A 143 11.81 -19.21 -11.31
CA HIS A 143 13.22 -18.87 -11.50
C HIS A 143 14.14 -19.31 -10.35
N LYS A 144 13.60 -19.97 -9.32
CA LYS A 144 14.35 -20.39 -8.11
C LYS A 144 15.01 -19.22 -7.36
N ASP A 145 14.44 -18.02 -7.48
CA ASP A 145 14.90 -16.83 -6.77
C ASP A 145 14.34 -16.81 -5.35
N SER A 146 15.09 -17.39 -4.42
CA SER A 146 14.67 -17.49 -3.02
C SER A 146 14.58 -16.13 -2.32
N ALA A 147 15.33 -15.12 -2.76
CA ALA A 147 15.33 -13.79 -2.16
C ALA A 147 14.06 -13.03 -2.56
N SER A 148 13.76 -12.99 -3.86
CA SER A 148 12.53 -12.38 -4.38
C SER A 148 11.29 -13.08 -3.86
N ARG A 149 11.29 -14.43 -3.79
CA ARG A 149 10.17 -15.18 -3.22
C ARG A 149 9.86 -14.74 -1.79
N ARG A 150 10.87 -14.69 -0.91
CA ARG A 150 10.69 -14.26 0.48
C ARG A 150 10.17 -12.83 0.57
N PHE A 151 10.66 -11.94 -0.30
CA PHE A 151 10.19 -10.57 -0.36
C PHE A 151 8.69 -10.51 -0.70
N PHE A 152 8.24 -11.17 -1.77
CA PHE A 152 6.82 -11.17 -2.15
C PHE A 152 5.92 -11.90 -1.16
N GLU A 153 6.40 -12.99 -0.55
CA GLU A 153 5.69 -13.67 0.54
C GLU A 153 5.43 -12.72 1.72
N GLU A 154 6.44 -11.94 2.11
CA GLU A 154 6.31 -10.96 3.19
C GLU A 154 5.38 -9.79 2.79
N CYS A 155 5.50 -9.25 1.57
CA CYS A 155 4.58 -8.23 1.07
C CYS A 155 3.11 -8.71 1.08
N THR A 156 2.87 -9.93 0.59
CA THR A 156 1.53 -10.55 0.57
C THR A 156 1.01 -10.75 1.99
N ARG A 157 1.85 -11.24 2.90
CA ARG A 157 1.47 -11.47 4.30
C ARG A 157 1.10 -10.17 5.01
N GLN A 158 1.87 -9.11 4.82
CA GLN A 158 1.61 -7.81 5.44
C GLN A 158 0.34 -7.16 4.87
N ASN A 159 0.14 -7.20 3.55
CA ASN A 159 -1.07 -6.69 2.92
C ASN A 159 -2.32 -7.44 3.41
N ALA A 160 -2.28 -8.78 3.40
CA ALA A 160 -3.38 -9.62 3.88
C ALA A 160 -3.67 -9.38 5.37
N SER A 161 -2.64 -9.22 6.21
CA SER A 161 -2.81 -8.90 7.63
C SER A 161 -3.54 -7.57 7.80
N PHE A 162 -3.17 -6.54 7.03
CA PHE A 162 -3.82 -5.24 7.11
C PHE A 162 -5.26 -5.26 6.57
N LEU A 163 -5.49 -5.93 5.44
CA LEU A 163 -6.83 -6.15 4.87
C LEU A 163 -7.76 -6.85 5.86
N SER A 164 -7.30 -7.93 6.50
CA SER A 164 -8.12 -8.68 7.48
C SER A 164 -8.59 -7.81 8.64
N LEU A 165 -7.76 -6.87 9.11
CA LEU A 165 -8.12 -5.94 10.17
C LEU A 165 -9.18 -4.94 9.72
N ILE A 166 -9.11 -4.47 8.47
CA ILE A 166 -10.13 -3.57 7.91
C ILE A 166 -11.45 -4.33 7.73
N GLU A 167 -11.42 -5.52 7.14
CA GLU A 167 -12.62 -6.28 6.80
C GLU A 167 -13.38 -6.76 8.03
N TYR A 168 -12.66 -7.33 9.00
CA TYR A 168 -13.23 -7.83 10.25
C TYR A 168 -13.96 -6.73 11.02
N HIS A 169 -13.50 -5.49 10.92
CA HIS A 169 -14.01 -4.40 11.75
C HIS A 169 -14.90 -3.38 11.04
N LEU A 170 -14.83 -3.25 9.71
CA LEU A 170 -15.56 -2.21 8.98
C LEU A 170 -16.51 -2.76 7.91
N ILE A 171 -16.32 -3.98 7.43
CA ILE A 171 -17.10 -4.54 6.31
C ILE A 171 -18.09 -5.59 6.78
N HIS A 172 -17.79 -6.32 7.87
CA HIS A 172 -18.73 -7.31 8.42
C HIS A 172 -20.00 -6.72 9.07
N GLU A 173 -20.01 -5.42 9.42
CA GLU A 173 -21.21 -4.74 9.95
C GLU A 173 -22.14 -4.18 8.86
N GLN A 174 -21.76 -4.19 7.58
CA GLN A 174 -22.61 -3.67 6.49
C GLN A 174 -23.56 -4.72 5.87
N LEU A 175 -23.49 -5.98 6.33
CA LEU A 175 -24.29 -7.12 5.83
C LEU A 175 -25.35 -7.63 6.83
N LEU A 176 -25.59 -6.88 7.91
CA LEU A 176 -26.66 -7.11 8.90
C LEU A 176 -27.59 -5.89 8.95
#